data_AF-A0AAC9BP38-F1
#
_entry.id   AF-A0AAC9BP38-F1
#
_cell.length_a   1.000
_cell.length_b   1.000
_cell.length_c   1.000
_cell.angle_alpha   90.00
_cell.angle_beta   90.00
_cell.angle_gamma   90.00
#
_symmetry.space_group_name_H-M   'P 1'
#
loop_
_entity.id
_entity.type
_entity.pdbx_description
1 polymer ?
#
loop_
_entity_poly.entity_id
_entity_poly.type
_entity_poly.pdbx_seq_one_letter_code
_entity_poly.pdbx_strand_id
1 'polypeptide(L)'
;MSHDPQVRALLDNMAQMPQLDFDMLSPEVYRAMLAQMPPFAPGDAMAQERALTIPGAAGPLPAHLYVPHGDGPWPLTVFFHGGGFVTCGIETHHNLCRSLAQRAGTIVLSVAYRLAPEAPFPAAADDACAAVRWAASHAEELGARSGALAVAGDSAGANLAAVAAQQLRGKVALCHQLLLYPYLDCADESGSMQTFAQGNFLTIDMLRWYSRHYLSDAQHAGDVRASPLRSADLAGIASATIITAEYDPLRDQGELYGQRLQQAGVAATVHRWPGQIHGFMSMLGLLDGAEAAIDTAAAALRDAFASPVRAQVCA
;
A
#
# COMPACT_ATOMS: atom_id res chain seq x y z
N MET A 1 -6.86 25.21 -9.30
CA MET A 1 -6.99 23.91 -9.99
C MET A 1 -8.26 23.25 -9.47
N SER A 2 -8.93 22.42 -10.29
CA SER A 2 -10.17 21.70 -9.93
C SER A 2 -9.91 20.20 -9.91
N HIS A 3 -10.78 19.44 -9.24
CA HIS A 3 -10.84 17.99 -9.39
C HIS A 3 -10.94 17.59 -10.87
N ASP A 4 -10.43 16.39 -11.17
CA ASP A 4 -10.76 15.71 -12.41
C ASP A 4 -12.30 15.57 -12.55
N PRO A 5 -12.89 15.69 -13.76
CA PRO A 5 -14.34 15.62 -13.93
C PRO A 5 -14.98 14.32 -13.43
N GLN A 6 -14.32 13.15 -13.61
CA GLN A 6 -14.84 11.87 -13.12
C GLN A 6 -14.79 11.81 -11.59
N VAL A 7 -13.72 12.36 -11.00
CA VAL A 7 -13.60 12.51 -9.54
C VAL A 7 -14.65 13.46 -8.99
N ARG A 8 -14.91 14.59 -9.64
CA ARG A 8 -15.98 15.52 -9.25
C ARG A 8 -17.33 14.81 -9.26
N ALA A 9 -17.66 14.10 -10.34
CA ALA A 9 -18.92 13.37 -10.44
C ALA A 9 -19.07 12.30 -9.34
N LEU A 10 -17.98 11.59 -9.02
CA LEU A 10 -17.96 10.64 -7.91
C LEU A 10 -18.25 11.33 -6.57
N LEU A 11 -17.55 12.43 -6.28
CA LEU A 11 -17.75 13.18 -5.03
C LEU A 11 -19.17 13.76 -4.93
N ASP A 12 -19.74 14.26 -6.02
CA ASP A 12 -21.11 14.78 -6.05
C ASP A 12 -22.14 13.68 -5.76
N ASN A 13 -21.93 12.47 -6.28
CA ASN A 13 -22.77 11.30 -5.97
C ASN A 13 -22.62 10.87 -4.50
N MET A 14 -21.39 10.84 -3.98
CA MET A 14 -21.14 10.51 -2.58
C MET A 14 -21.78 11.51 -1.61
N ALA A 15 -21.82 12.80 -1.98
CA ALA A 15 -22.46 13.83 -1.17
C ALA A 15 -23.98 13.64 -1.03
N GLN A 16 -24.62 12.84 -1.90
CA GLN A 16 -26.03 12.47 -1.78
C GLN A 16 -26.27 11.30 -0.80
N MET A 17 -25.23 10.59 -0.39
CA MET A 17 -25.33 9.47 0.54
C MET A 17 -25.30 9.96 2.00
N PRO A 18 -25.97 9.24 2.93
CA PRO A 18 -25.83 9.52 4.36
C PRO A 18 -24.36 9.50 4.78
N GLN A 19 -23.92 10.58 5.43
CA GLN A 19 -22.57 10.66 5.96
C GLN A 19 -22.42 9.69 7.13
N LEU A 20 -21.29 8.99 7.16
CA LEU A 20 -20.95 8.10 8.27
C LEU A 20 -20.49 8.94 9.46
N ASP A 21 -21.02 8.62 10.64
CA ASP A 21 -20.55 9.18 11.90
C ASP A 21 -19.41 8.31 12.43
N PHE A 22 -18.16 8.73 12.18
CA PHE A 22 -16.97 8.01 12.62
C PHE A 22 -16.76 8.04 14.14
N ASP A 23 -17.52 8.81 14.92
CA ASP A 23 -17.46 8.69 16.38
C ASP A 23 -18.30 7.52 16.91
N MET A 24 -19.33 7.11 16.17
CA MET A 24 -20.24 6.03 16.54
C MET A 24 -20.04 4.74 15.74
N LEU A 25 -19.33 4.80 14.61
CA LEU A 25 -19.14 3.67 13.70
C LEU A 25 -18.20 2.61 14.29
N SER A 26 -18.67 1.37 14.40
CA SER A 26 -17.82 0.24 14.80
C SER A 26 -17.04 -0.32 13.60
N PRO A 27 -15.83 -0.88 13.83
CA PRO A 27 -15.06 -1.54 12.78
C PRO A 27 -15.80 -2.67 12.08
N GLU A 28 -16.55 -3.48 12.84
CA GLU A 28 -17.34 -4.59 12.31
C GLU A 28 -18.40 -4.11 11.31
N VAL A 29 -19.17 -3.08 11.67
CA VAL A 29 -20.20 -2.51 10.79
C VAL A 29 -19.55 -1.94 9.53
N TYR A 30 -18.45 -1.20 9.67
CA TYR A 30 -17.83 -0.60 8.50
C TYR A 30 -17.22 -1.63 7.55
N ARG A 31 -16.59 -2.68 8.07
CA ARG A 31 -16.11 -3.83 7.27
C ARG A 31 -17.26 -4.50 6.53
N ALA A 32 -18.39 -4.73 7.20
CA ALA A 32 -19.57 -5.34 6.58
C ALA A 32 -20.18 -4.47 5.48
N MET A 33 -20.13 -3.14 5.61
CA MET A 33 -20.52 -2.22 4.55
C MET A 33 -19.57 -2.29 3.35
N LEU A 34 -18.26 -2.26 3.59
CA LEU A 34 -17.25 -2.33 2.53
C LEU A 34 -17.31 -3.68 1.78
N ALA A 35 -17.56 -4.78 2.48
CA ALA A 35 -17.69 -6.12 1.88
C ALA A 35 -18.91 -6.24 0.93
N GLN A 36 -19.90 -5.35 1.05
CA GLN A 36 -21.06 -5.32 0.15
C GLN A 36 -20.82 -4.47 -1.11
N MET A 37 -19.73 -3.69 -1.14
CA MET A 37 -19.42 -2.87 -2.31
C MET A 37 -18.77 -3.75 -3.38
N PRO A 38 -19.40 -3.90 -4.56
CA PRO A 38 -18.79 -4.65 -5.64
C PRO A 38 -17.55 -3.91 -6.15
N PRO A 39 -16.55 -4.63 -6.68
CA PRO A 39 -15.43 -3.98 -7.36
C PRO A 39 -15.94 -3.24 -8.61
N PHE A 40 -15.33 -2.10 -8.93
CA PHE A 40 -15.68 -1.33 -10.14
C PHE A 40 -15.33 -2.05 -11.44
N ALA A 41 -14.31 -2.92 -11.38
CA ALA A 41 -13.90 -3.79 -12.47
C ALA A 41 -13.25 -5.07 -11.93
N PRO A 42 -13.25 -6.17 -12.69
CA PRO A 42 -12.64 -7.43 -12.26
C PRO A 42 -11.11 -7.38 -12.14
N GLY A 43 -10.46 -6.37 -12.73
CA GLY A 43 -9.01 -6.33 -12.97
C GLY A 43 -8.61 -7.12 -14.22
N ASP A 44 -7.31 -7.22 -14.46
CA ASP A 44 -6.76 -7.96 -15.60
C ASP A 44 -6.84 -9.49 -15.39
N ALA A 45 -6.91 -10.26 -16.50
CA ALA A 45 -6.96 -11.72 -16.44
C ALA A 45 -5.61 -12.33 -16.03
N MET A 46 -5.63 -13.34 -15.15
CA MET A 46 -4.44 -14.03 -14.65
C MET A 46 -4.28 -15.42 -15.28
N ALA A 47 -3.03 -15.85 -15.43
CA ALA A 47 -2.73 -17.23 -15.81
C ALA A 47 -3.09 -18.22 -14.70
N GLN A 48 -2.84 -17.81 -13.45
CA GLN A 48 -3.19 -18.60 -12.27
C GLN A 48 -3.46 -17.69 -11.08
N GLU A 49 -4.45 -18.07 -10.29
CA GLU A 49 -4.75 -17.49 -8.99
C GLU A 49 -4.81 -18.61 -7.94
N ARG A 50 -4.20 -18.40 -6.77
CA ARG A 50 -4.25 -19.39 -5.68
C ARG A 50 -4.28 -18.74 -4.30
N ALA A 51 -5.23 -19.19 -3.48
CA ALA A 51 -5.20 -18.93 -2.04
C ALA A 51 -4.08 -19.75 -1.37
N LEU A 52 -3.39 -19.13 -0.42
CA LEU A 52 -2.29 -19.69 0.34
C LEU A 52 -2.47 -19.40 1.84
N THR A 53 -1.73 -20.13 2.65
CA THR A 53 -1.53 -19.80 4.06
C THR A 53 -0.03 -19.71 4.31
N ILE A 54 0.42 -18.57 4.81
CA ILE A 54 1.83 -18.26 5.01
C ILE A 54 2.09 -17.99 6.51
N PRO A 55 3.30 -18.18 7.02
CA PRO A 55 3.61 -17.81 8.40
C PRO A 55 3.60 -16.28 8.59
N GLY A 56 2.80 -15.81 9.55
CA GLY A 56 2.85 -14.46 10.09
C GLY A 56 3.65 -14.38 11.40
N ALA A 57 3.60 -13.23 12.06
CA ALA A 57 4.41 -13.01 13.26
C ALA A 57 3.87 -13.72 14.51
N ALA A 58 2.56 -13.97 14.58
CA ALA A 58 1.92 -14.65 15.71
C ALA A 58 0.95 -15.78 15.29
N GLY A 59 1.12 -16.31 14.08
CA GLY A 59 0.26 -17.36 13.54
C GLY A 59 0.19 -17.35 12.02
N PRO A 60 -0.53 -18.30 11.41
CA PRO A 60 -0.74 -18.33 9.97
C PRO A 60 -1.54 -17.11 9.47
N LEU A 61 -1.19 -16.61 8.30
CA LEU A 61 -1.89 -15.54 7.58
C LEU A 61 -2.44 -16.07 6.27
N PRO A 62 -3.69 -15.76 5.90
CA PRO A 62 -4.16 -15.94 4.54
C PRO A 62 -3.33 -15.06 3.59
N ALA A 63 -3.02 -15.59 2.43
CA ALA A 63 -2.42 -14.85 1.33
C ALA A 63 -3.04 -15.30 0.01
N HIS A 64 -2.90 -14.48 -1.02
CA HIS A 64 -3.38 -14.83 -2.36
C HIS A 64 -2.32 -14.50 -3.39
N LEU A 65 -2.00 -15.49 -4.22
CA LEU A 65 -1.01 -15.36 -5.27
C LEU A 65 -1.71 -15.10 -6.61
N TYR A 66 -1.23 -14.10 -7.33
CA TYR A 66 -1.63 -13.77 -8.69
C TYR A 66 -0.44 -13.98 -9.61
N VAL A 67 -0.58 -14.88 -10.57
CA VAL A 67 0.47 -15.20 -11.54
C VAL A 67 0.04 -14.64 -12.90
N PRO A 68 0.84 -13.74 -13.50
CA PRO A 68 0.50 -13.12 -14.77
C PRO A 68 0.65 -14.10 -15.93
N HIS A 69 -0.01 -13.79 -17.06
CA HIS A 69 0.25 -14.47 -18.33
C HIS A 69 1.64 -14.13 -18.90
N GLY A 70 2.22 -15.10 -19.62
CA GLY A 70 3.51 -15.00 -20.30
C GLY A 70 4.51 -16.05 -19.80
N ASP A 71 5.77 -15.90 -20.19
CA ASP A 71 6.83 -16.84 -19.84
C ASP A 71 7.67 -16.31 -18.66
N GLY A 72 7.76 -17.11 -17.60
CA GLY A 72 8.60 -16.84 -16.44
C GLY A 72 10.08 -17.24 -16.61
N PRO A 73 10.87 -17.29 -15.52
CA PRO A 73 10.47 -17.03 -14.14
C PRO A 73 10.26 -15.54 -13.86
N TRP A 74 9.19 -15.23 -13.13
CA TRP A 74 8.76 -13.86 -12.85
C TRP A 74 9.48 -13.25 -11.64
N PRO A 75 9.62 -11.93 -11.54
CA PRO A 75 9.88 -11.28 -10.25
C PRO A 75 8.71 -11.48 -9.26
N LEU A 76 8.92 -11.12 -8.00
CA LEU A 76 7.93 -11.22 -6.93
C LEU A 76 7.68 -9.85 -6.29
N THR A 77 6.40 -9.50 -6.13
CA THR A 77 5.95 -8.34 -5.37
C THR A 77 5.06 -8.81 -4.21
N VAL A 78 5.46 -8.51 -2.98
CA VAL A 78 4.57 -8.70 -1.81
C VAL A 78 3.70 -7.45 -1.67
N PHE A 79 2.38 -7.63 -1.70
CA PHE A 79 1.41 -6.54 -1.66
C PHE A 79 0.66 -6.51 -0.33
N PHE A 80 0.54 -5.32 0.25
CA PHE A 80 -0.26 -5.04 1.44
C PHE A 80 -1.40 -4.09 1.08
N HIS A 81 -2.64 -4.48 1.39
CA HIS A 81 -3.82 -3.68 1.09
C HIS A 81 -3.95 -2.46 2.03
N GLY A 82 -4.62 -1.40 1.55
CA GLY A 82 -5.03 -0.25 2.34
C GLY A 82 -6.19 -0.55 3.30
N GLY A 83 -6.86 0.49 3.80
CA GLY A 83 -7.95 0.36 4.77
C GLY A 83 -7.58 0.70 6.21
N GLY A 84 -6.56 1.55 6.40
CA GLY A 84 -6.22 2.14 7.69
C GLY A 84 -5.87 1.14 8.78
N PHE A 85 -5.32 -0.03 8.41
CA PHE A 85 -5.00 -1.16 9.30
C PHE A 85 -6.21 -1.83 9.97
N VAL A 86 -7.42 -1.36 9.68
CA VAL A 86 -8.66 -1.75 10.37
C VAL A 86 -9.63 -2.44 9.43
N THR A 87 -9.63 -2.10 8.15
CA THR A 87 -10.62 -2.56 7.17
C THR A 87 -9.94 -3.16 5.95
N CYS A 88 -10.75 -3.56 4.96
CA CYS A 88 -10.32 -4.20 3.72
C CYS A 88 -9.66 -5.56 3.92
N GLY A 89 -9.19 -6.14 2.82
CA GLY A 89 -8.56 -7.45 2.78
C GLY A 89 -8.09 -7.78 1.37
N ILE A 90 -7.74 -9.04 1.16
CA ILE A 90 -7.43 -9.59 -0.18
C ILE A 90 -8.59 -9.32 -1.15
N GLU A 91 -9.83 -9.60 -0.70
CA GLU A 91 -11.03 -9.50 -1.54
C GLU A 91 -11.25 -8.11 -2.14
N THR A 92 -11.03 -7.06 -1.34
CA THR A 92 -11.26 -5.68 -1.77
C THR A 92 -10.17 -5.14 -2.69
N HIS A 93 -9.06 -5.88 -2.87
CA HIS A 93 -7.89 -5.46 -3.65
C HIS A 93 -7.55 -6.43 -4.79
N HIS A 94 -8.43 -7.39 -5.09
CA HIS A 94 -8.26 -8.31 -6.22
C HIS A 94 -7.99 -7.56 -7.53
N ASN A 95 -8.79 -6.53 -7.85
CA ASN A 95 -8.66 -5.76 -9.08
C ASN A 95 -7.27 -5.12 -9.23
N LEU A 96 -6.81 -4.43 -8.19
CA LEU A 96 -5.52 -3.75 -8.15
C LEU A 96 -4.36 -4.76 -8.21
N CYS A 97 -4.45 -5.87 -7.45
CA CYS A 97 -3.42 -6.91 -7.45
C CYS A 97 -3.29 -7.59 -8.81
N ARG A 98 -4.42 -7.93 -9.45
CA ARG A 98 -4.44 -8.49 -10.81
C ARG A 98 -3.82 -7.52 -11.81
N SER A 99 -4.26 -6.26 -11.81
CA SER A 99 -3.73 -5.28 -12.76
C SER A 99 -2.24 -4.99 -12.56
N LEU A 100 -1.78 -4.88 -11.32
CA LEU A 100 -0.34 -4.78 -11.04
C LEU A 100 0.42 -6.03 -11.50
N ALA A 101 -0.07 -7.24 -11.21
CA ALA A 101 0.58 -8.48 -11.60
C ALA A 101 0.75 -8.58 -13.13
N GLN A 102 -0.35 -8.43 -13.88
CA GLN A 102 -0.35 -8.57 -15.33
C GLN A 102 0.50 -7.49 -15.99
N ARG A 103 0.30 -6.22 -15.60
CA ARG A 103 0.93 -5.10 -16.29
C ARG A 103 2.41 -5.00 -15.93
N ALA A 104 2.79 -5.30 -14.70
CA ALA A 104 4.20 -5.29 -14.30
C ALA A 104 4.95 -6.55 -14.70
N GLY A 105 4.26 -7.62 -15.11
CA GLY A 105 4.89 -8.91 -15.37
C GLY A 105 5.58 -9.44 -14.10
N THR A 106 4.88 -9.40 -12.97
CA THR A 106 5.37 -9.86 -11.67
C THR A 106 4.33 -10.75 -11.01
N ILE A 107 4.80 -11.74 -10.24
CA ILE A 107 3.91 -12.44 -9.32
C ILE A 107 3.56 -11.49 -8.19
N VAL A 108 2.27 -11.36 -7.86
CA VAL A 108 1.82 -10.60 -6.69
C VAL A 108 1.39 -11.57 -5.60
N LEU A 109 2.00 -11.46 -4.41
CA LEU A 109 1.56 -12.13 -3.19
C LEU A 109 0.84 -11.10 -2.31
N SER A 110 -0.50 -11.07 -2.35
CA SER A 110 -1.32 -10.21 -1.49
C SER A 110 -1.50 -10.86 -0.12
N VAL A 111 -1.21 -10.13 0.96
CA VAL A 111 -1.18 -10.66 2.32
C VAL A 111 -2.32 -10.09 3.15
N ALA A 112 -3.13 -10.96 3.77
CA ALA A 112 -4.14 -10.57 4.75
C ALA A 112 -3.48 -10.48 6.14
N TYR A 113 -2.81 -9.37 6.41
CA TYR A 113 -2.22 -9.09 7.72
C TYR A 113 -3.31 -8.92 8.79
N ARG A 114 -2.97 -9.15 10.07
CA ARG A 114 -3.95 -9.01 11.16
C ARG A 114 -4.41 -7.55 11.29
N LEU A 115 -5.71 -7.36 11.45
CA LEU A 115 -6.35 -6.05 11.52
C LEU A 115 -6.62 -5.61 12.96
N ALA A 116 -6.56 -4.31 13.16
CA ALA A 116 -7.01 -3.66 14.37
C ALA A 116 -8.54 -3.45 14.34
N PRO A 117 -9.23 -3.37 15.48
CA PRO A 117 -8.70 -3.35 16.85
C PRO A 117 -8.41 -4.73 17.46
N GLU A 118 -8.74 -5.83 16.78
CA GLU A 118 -8.50 -7.19 17.29
C GLU A 118 -7.01 -7.50 17.46
N ALA A 119 -6.20 -6.96 16.57
CA ALA A 119 -4.75 -7.00 16.62
C ALA A 119 -4.20 -5.58 16.38
N PRO A 120 -4.11 -4.74 17.43
CA PRO A 120 -3.60 -3.38 17.29
C PRO A 120 -2.10 -3.39 16.96
N PHE A 121 -1.55 -2.21 16.69
CA PHE A 121 -0.11 -2.00 16.55
C PHE A 121 0.67 -2.69 17.70
N PRO A 122 1.76 -3.43 17.41
CA PRO A 122 2.49 -3.53 16.13
C PRO A 122 2.10 -4.73 15.24
N ALA A 123 0.95 -5.39 15.44
CA ALA A 123 0.66 -6.68 14.82
C ALA A 123 0.76 -6.68 13.27
N ALA A 124 0.16 -5.69 12.60
CA ALA A 124 0.21 -5.56 11.14
C ALA A 124 1.64 -5.34 10.62
N ALA A 125 2.43 -4.50 11.30
CA ALA A 125 3.83 -4.23 10.94
C ALA A 125 4.72 -5.48 11.11
N ASP A 126 4.51 -6.24 12.17
CA ASP A 126 5.23 -7.49 12.42
C ASP A 126 4.86 -8.56 11.37
N ASP A 127 3.57 -8.67 11.03
CA ASP A 127 3.07 -9.57 9.99
C ASP A 127 3.64 -9.23 8.61
N ALA A 128 3.69 -7.94 8.26
CA ALA A 128 4.29 -7.50 7.00
C ALA A 128 5.77 -7.93 6.91
N CYS A 129 6.54 -7.73 7.98
CA CYS A 129 7.94 -8.17 8.03
C CYS A 129 8.08 -9.70 7.97
N ALA A 130 7.18 -10.44 8.62
CA ALA A 130 7.17 -11.91 8.58
C ALA A 130 6.87 -12.43 7.17
N ALA A 131 5.83 -11.89 6.52
CA ALA A 131 5.43 -12.27 5.17
C ALA A 131 6.54 -12.00 4.14
N VAL A 132 7.22 -10.85 4.22
CA VAL A 132 8.35 -10.54 3.30
C VAL A 132 9.53 -11.49 3.53
N ARG A 133 9.89 -11.81 4.77
CA ARG A 133 10.94 -12.79 5.07
C ARG A 133 10.60 -14.18 4.54
N TRP A 134 9.35 -14.60 4.67
CA TRP A 134 8.88 -15.87 4.14
C TRP A 134 8.92 -15.89 2.61
N ALA A 135 8.36 -14.86 1.97
CA ALA A 135 8.36 -14.72 0.51
C ALA A 135 9.78 -14.72 -0.07
N ALA A 136 10.74 -14.05 0.58
CA ALA A 136 12.14 -14.05 0.17
C ALA A 136 12.79 -15.44 0.22
N SER A 137 12.44 -16.25 1.22
CA SER A 137 13.01 -17.61 1.38
C SER A 137 12.30 -18.67 0.55
N HIS A 138 11.08 -18.40 0.05
CA HIS A 138 10.26 -19.34 -0.72
C HIS A 138 9.97 -18.84 -2.15
N ALA A 139 10.76 -17.90 -2.67
CA ALA A 139 10.52 -17.27 -3.97
C ALA A 139 10.41 -18.30 -5.11
N GLU A 140 11.29 -19.30 -5.14
CA GLU A 140 11.28 -20.36 -6.16
C GLU A 140 10.01 -21.23 -6.08
N GLU A 141 9.56 -21.58 -4.86
CA GLU A 141 8.30 -22.32 -4.64
C GLU A 141 7.06 -21.51 -5.04
N LEU A 142 7.18 -20.18 -5.03
CA LEU A 142 6.16 -19.27 -5.53
C LEU A 142 6.16 -19.16 -7.06
N GLY A 143 7.17 -19.70 -7.75
CA GLY A 143 7.37 -19.55 -9.19
C GLY A 143 8.14 -18.29 -9.58
N ALA A 144 8.73 -17.60 -8.59
CA ALA A 144 9.50 -16.38 -8.80
C ALA A 144 11.00 -16.64 -8.89
N ARG A 145 11.72 -15.79 -9.63
CA ARG A 145 13.18 -15.80 -9.70
C ARG A 145 13.81 -15.16 -8.46
N SER A 146 14.93 -15.72 -8.02
CA SER A 146 15.70 -15.19 -6.89
C SER A 146 16.23 -13.78 -7.16
N GLY A 147 16.36 -12.98 -6.10
CA GLY A 147 16.96 -11.64 -6.15
C GLY A 147 16.11 -10.54 -6.80
N ALA A 148 14.83 -10.79 -7.11
CA ALA A 148 13.92 -9.81 -7.71
C ALA A 148 12.63 -9.65 -6.87
N LEU A 149 12.81 -9.22 -5.61
CA LEU A 149 11.72 -9.04 -4.64
C LEU A 149 11.43 -7.57 -4.38
N ALA A 150 10.20 -7.14 -4.63
CA ALA A 150 9.68 -5.83 -4.27
C ALA A 150 8.60 -5.94 -3.18
N VAL A 151 8.36 -4.83 -2.49
CA VAL A 151 7.19 -4.63 -1.64
C VAL A 151 6.31 -3.55 -2.23
N ALA A 152 5.00 -3.69 -2.09
CA ALA A 152 4.04 -2.72 -2.57
C ALA A 152 2.85 -2.62 -1.62
N GLY A 153 2.13 -1.51 -1.71
CA GLY A 153 0.86 -1.37 -1.03
C GLY A 153 0.26 -0.01 -1.27
N ASP A 154 -0.97 0.16 -0.80
CA ASP A 154 -1.72 1.40 -0.92
C ASP A 154 -2.14 1.93 0.46
N SER A 155 -2.13 3.24 0.66
CA SER A 155 -2.53 3.88 1.93
C SER A 155 -1.80 3.29 3.15
N ALA A 156 -2.53 2.65 4.07
CA ALA A 156 -1.97 1.90 5.20
C ALA A 156 -1.14 0.67 4.78
N GLY A 157 -1.46 0.01 3.67
CA GLY A 157 -0.62 -1.05 3.13
C GLY A 157 0.73 -0.54 2.62
N ALA A 158 0.75 0.67 2.05
CA ALA A 158 2.00 1.33 1.66
C ALA A 158 2.86 1.71 2.88
N ASN A 159 2.24 2.02 4.03
CA ASN A 159 2.95 2.13 5.30
C ASN A 159 3.69 0.82 5.62
N LEU A 160 2.98 -0.32 5.58
CA LEU A 160 3.55 -1.63 5.89
C LEU A 160 4.68 -2.01 4.92
N ALA A 161 4.55 -1.67 3.64
CA ALA A 161 5.62 -1.84 2.65
C ALA A 161 6.87 -1.00 3.01
N ALA A 162 6.70 0.26 3.35
CA ALA A 162 7.79 1.14 3.78
C ALA A 162 8.44 0.64 5.09
N VAL A 163 7.64 0.20 6.07
CA VAL A 163 8.12 -0.40 7.32
C VAL A 163 8.93 -1.65 7.04
N ALA A 164 8.44 -2.57 6.19
CA ALA A 164 9.19 -3.77 5.84
C ALA A 164 10.53 -3.42 5.16
N ALA A 165 10.55 -2.44 4.26
CA ALA A 165 11.79 -1.97 3.61
C ALA A 165 12.81 -1.43 4.62
N GLN A 166 12.35 -0.75 5.67
CA GLN A 166 13.23 -0.23 6.72
C GLN A 166 13.68 -1.32 7.70
N GLN A 167 12.77 -2.14 8.22
CA GLN A 167 13.04 -3.13 9.27
C GLN A 167 13.84 -4.35 8.77
N LEU A 168 13.78 -4.62 7.48
CA LEU A 168 14.49 -5.72 6.82
C LEU A 168 15.78 -5.28 6.12
N ARG A 169 16.22 -4.03 6.30
CA ARG A 169 17.50 -3.53 5.81
C ARG A 169 18.63 -4.49 6.19
N GLY A 170 19.43 -4.90 5.21
CA GLY A 170 20.54 -5.84 5.38
C GLY A 170 20.13 -7.29 5.71
N LYS A 171 18.84 -7.60 5.81
CA LYS A 171 18.31 -8.94 6.12
C LYS A 171 17.59 -9.57 4.94
N VAL A 172 16.89 -8.76 4.14
CA VAL A 172 16.21 -9.18 2.91
C VAL A 172 16.60 -8.24 1.79
N ALA A 173 17.03 -8.78 0.65
CA ALA A 173 17.38 -8.01 -0.54
C ALA A 173 16.12 -7.56 -1.28
N LEU A 174 15.53 -6.46 -0.82
CA LEU A 174 14.44 -5.78 -1.52
C LEU A 174 15.00 -4.86 -2.60
N CYS A 175 14.52 -5.00 -3.84
CA CYS A 175 14.95 -4.15 -4.95
C CYS A 175 14.16 -2.84 -5.02
N HIS A 176 12.89 -2.86 -4.60
CA HIS A 176 11.98 -1.72 -4.73
C HIS A 176 10.86 -1.70 -3.69
N GLN A 177 10.38 -0.51 -3.35
CA GLN A 177 9.15 -0.26 -2.62
C GLN A 177 8.21 0.62 -3.48
N LEU A 178 7.05 0.08 -3.87
CA LEU A 178 6.03 0.81 -4.61
C LEU A 178 4.93 1.28 -3.65
N LEU A 179 4.84 2.58 -3.43
CA LEU A 179 4.02 3.18 -2.38
C LEU A 179 2.88 4.02 -2.99
N LEU A 180 1.65 3.52 -2.93
CA LEU A 180 0.48 4.20 -3.49
C LEU A 180 -0.21 5.03 -2.39
N TYR A 181 -0.23 6.35 -2.55
CA TYR A 181 -0.79 7.38 -1.65
C TYR A 181 -0.59 7.04 -0.16
N PRO A 182 0.67 6.93 0.30
CA PRO A 182 0.98 6.21 1.52
C PRO A 182 0.65 6.99 2.80
N TYR A 183 0.14 6.30 3.82
CA TYR A 183 -0.07 6.86 5.17
C TYR A 183 1.20 6.67 6.01
N LEU A 184 2.09 7.65 6.13
CA LEU A 184 3.46 7.42 6.64
C LEU A 184 3.78 8.06 8.01
N ASP A 185 2.90 8.90 8.55
CA ASP A 185 2.98 9.44 9.90
C ASP A 185 1.59 9.49 10.55
N CYS A 186 1.36 8.59 11.51
CA CYS A 186 0.12 8.49 12.28
C CYS A 186 -0.05 9.64 13.30
N ALA A 187 1.01 10.42 13.58
CA ALA A 187 0.99 11.55 14.51
C ALA A 187 0.85 12.91 13.82
N ASP A 188 0.97 12.97 12.50
CA ASP A 188 0.88 14.20 11.74
C ASP A 188 -0.59 14.63 11.56
N GLU A 189 -0.82 15.94 11.69
CA GLU A 189 -2.10 16.60 11.45
C GLU A 189 -1.90 17.94 10.71
N SER A 190 -0.81 18.07 9.94
CA SER A 190 -0.38 19.32 9.31
C SER A 190 -0.60 19.34 7.79
N GLY A 191 -0.36 20.50 7.16
CA GLY A 191 -0.29 20.63 5.69
C GLY A 191 -1.54 20.14 4.95
N SER A 192 -1.36 19.19 4.03
CA SER A 192 -2.44 18.58 3.26
C SER A 192 -3.54 17.95 4.13
N MET A 193 -3.24 17.45 5.32
CA MET A 193 -4.26 16.90 6.23
C MET A 193 -5.27 17.95 6.68
N GLN A 194 -4.83 19.20 6.87
CA GLN A 194 -5.72 20.32 7.19
C GLN A 194 -6.39 20.88 5.93
N THR A 195 -5.63 20.99 4.84
CA THR A 195 -6.11 21.58 3.58
C THR A 195 -7.23 20.75 2.95
N PHE A 196 -7.12 19.43 3.03
CA PHE A 196 -8.08 18.48 2.46
C PHE A 196 -8.84 17.69 3.53
N ALA A 197 -8.99 18.25 4.73
CA ALA A 197 -9.59 17.59 5.89
C ALA A 197 -10.99 17.01 5.63
N GLN A 198 -11.74 17.58 4.68
CA GLN A 198 -13.10 17.18 4.32
C GLN A 198 -13.32 17.30 2.81
N GLY A 199 -14.39 16.64 2.31
CA GLY A 199 -14.91 16.83 0.95
C GLY A 199 -14.12 16.12 -0.16
N ASN A 200 -13.11 15.30 0.17
CA ASN A 200 -12.23 14.62 -0.80
C ASN A 200 -12.16 13.10 -0.54
N PHE A 201 -13.30 12.47 -0.25
CA PHE A 201 -13.43 11.07 0.16
C PHE A 201 -12.79 10.75 1.52
N LEU A 202 -11.47 10.72 1.61
CA LEU A 202 -10.76 10.54 2.88
C LEU A 202 -10.83 11.82 3.70
N THR A 203 -11.28 11.72 4.94
CA THR A 203 -11.39 12.86 5.87
C THR A 203 -10.44 12.71 7.05
N ILE A 204 -10.20 13.82 7.76
CA ILE A 204 -9.40 13.78 8.99
C ILE A 204 -10.08 12.95 10.10
N ASP A 205 -11.42 12.95 10.15
CA ASP A 205 -12.17 12.17 11.14
C ASP A 205 -12.07 10.66 10.85
N MET A 206 -12.05 10.27 9.57
CA MET A 206 -11.72 8.90 9.17
C MET A 206 -10.30 8.50 9.59
N LEU A 207 -9.31 9.34 9.33
CA LEU A 207 -7.92 9.06 9.71
C LEU A 207 -7.76 8.95 11.22
N ARG A 208 -8.42 9.82 11.99
CA ARG A 208 -8.46 9.74 13.47
C ARG A 208 -9.14 8.46 13.94
N TRP A 209 -10.25 8.07 13.33
CA TRP A 209 -10.92 6.80 13.65
C TRP A 209 -10.02 5.59 13.39
N TYR A 210 -9.35 5.53 12.23
CA TYR A 210 -8.38 4.48 11.92
C TYR A 210 -7.24 4.45 12.94
N SER A 211 -6.63 5.62 13.22
CA SER A 211 -5.53 5.75 14.17
C SER A 211 -5.93 5.30 15.58
N ARG A 212 -7.13 5.66 16.07
CA ARG A 212 -7.64 5.23 17.39
C ARG A 212 -7.81 3.72 17.52
N HIS A 213 -8.24 3.03 16.46
CA HIS A 213 -8.35 1.57 16.49
C HIS A 213 -7.00 0.89 16.32
N TYR A 214 -6.15 1.42 15.45
CA TYR A 214 -4.83 0.87 15.19
C TYR A 214 -3.88 1.02 16.38
N LEU A 215 -3.86 2.18 17.03
CA LEU A 215 -2.97 2.51 18.13
C LEU A 215 -3.68 2.29 19.47
N SER A 216 -3.39 1.17 20.13
CA SER A 216 -3.86 0.90 21.50
C SER A 216 -3.30 1.87 22.55
N ASP A 217 -2.19 2.54 22.23
CA ASP A 217 -1.59 3.65 22.98
C ASP A 217 -1.18 4.74 21.97
N ALA A 218 -1.65 5.97 22.18
CA ALA A 218 -1.34 7.11 21.31
C ALA A 218 0.17 7.42 21.25
N GLN A 219 0.95 7.03 22.27
CA GLN A 219 2.41 7.20 22.25
C GLN A 219 3.07 6.38 21.13
N HIS A 220 2.45 5.29 20.68
CA HIS A 220 2.95 4.48 19.57
C HIS A 220 2.90 5.22 18.22
N ALA A 221 2.16 6.33 18.10
CA ALA A 221 2.14 7.13 16.87
C ALA A 221 3.55 7.65 16.49
N GLY A 222 4.46 7.77 17.46
CA GLY A 222 5.86 8.17 17.22
C GLY A 222 6.80 7.02 16.85
N ASP A 223 6.39 5.75 17.01
CA ASP A 223 7.21 4.57 16.67
C ASP A 223 7.36 4.49 15.14
N VAL A 224 8.58 4.25 14.66
CA VAL A 224 8.90 4.18 13.23
C VAL A 224 8.20 3.01 12.51
N ARG A 225 7.66 2.03 13.25
CA ARG A 225 6.85 0.94 12.69
C ARG A 225 5.38 1.33 12.50
N ALA A 226 4.91 2.41 13.14
CA ALA A 226 3.62 3.02 12.87
C ALA A 226 3.77 4.21 11.91
N SER A 227 4.87 4.95 12.03
CA SER A 227 5.15 6.19 11.33
C SER A 227 6.54 6.15 10.68
N PRO A 228 6.73 5.36 9.60
CA PRO A 228 8.02 5.18 8.93
C PRO A 228 8.64 6.48 8.39
N LEU A 229 7.85 7.54 8.19
CA LEU A 229 8.36 8.87 7.84
C LEU A 229 9.28 9.46 8.93
N ARG A 230 9.06 9.08 10.18
CA ARG A 230 9.80 9.58 11.36
C ARG A 230 11.15 8.90 11.56
N SER A 231 11.51 7.93 10.73
CA SER A 231 12.80 7.26 10.84
C SER A 231 13.95 8.25 10.63
N ALA A 232 14.92 8.22 11.56
CA ALA A 232 16.08 9.11 11.54
C ALA A 232 17.08 8.75 10.43
N ASP A 233 17.11 7.49 10.00
CA ASP A 233 18.02 7.00 8.98
C ASP A 233 17.29 6.13 7.97
N LEU A 234 17.33 6.54 6.70
CA LEU A 234 16.74 5.84 5.57
C LEU A 234 17.80 5.25 4.62
N ALA A 235 19.09 5.43 4.89
CA ALA A 235 20.15 5.02 3.97
C ALA A 235 20.18 3.49 3.79
N GLY A 236 20.44 3.04 2.55
CA GLY A 236 20.61 1.62 2.26
C GLY A 236 19.33 0.77 2.26
N ILE A 237 18.14 1.38 2.26
CA ILE A 237 16.89 0.66 1.96
C ILE A 237 16.61 0.62 0.45
N ALA A 238 15.63 -0.18 0.05
CA ALA A 238 15.21 -0.34 -1.34
C ALA A 238 14.80 0.99 -1.99
N SER A 239 15.06 1.11 -3.30
CA SER A 239 14.58 2.23 -4.11
C SER A 239 13.06 2.36 -4.05
N ALA A 240 12.51 3.56 -4.30
CA ALA A 240 11.07 3.80 -4.14
C ALA A 240 10.43 4.49 -5.34
N THR A 241 9.20 4.09 -5.65
CA THR A 241 8.27 4.89 -6.44
C THR A 241 7.08 5.21 -5.56
N ILE A 242 6.78 6.50 -5.42
CA ILE A 242 5.70 7.01 -4.59
C ILE A 242 4.70 7.72 -5.49
N ILE A 243 3.44 7.30 -5.44
CA ILE A 243 2.35 7.96 -6.16
C ILE A 243 1.49 8.68 -5.12
N THR A 244 1.24 9.98 -5.28
CA THR A 244 0.34 10.74 -4.41
C THR A 244 -0.85 11.28 -5.22
N ALA A 245 -1.97 11.56 -4.56
CA ALA A 245 -3.09 12.25 -5.17
C ALA A 245 -3.06 13.74 -4.80
N GLU A 246 -3.45 14.63 -5.72
CA GLU A 246 -3.39 16.08 -5.49
C GLU A 246 -4.29 16.54 -4.33
N TYR A 247 -5.50 15.97 -4.23
CA TYR A 247 -6.52 16.27 -3.23
C TYR A 247 -6.59 15.16 -2.18
N ASP A 248 -5.49 14.94 -1.48
CA ASP A 248 -5.36 13.86 -0.49
C ASP A 248 -4.77 14.42 0.82
N PRO A 249 -5.42 14.19 1.98
CA PRO A 249 -4.85 14.48 3.29
C PRO A 249 -3.40 13.99 3.46
N LEU A 250 -3.06 12.82 2.91
CA LEU A 250 -1.78 12.14 3.09
C LEU A 250 -0.71 12.55 2.06
N ARG A 251 -1.05 13.45 1.13
CA ARG A 251 -0.16 13.87 0.04
C ARG A 251 1.21 14.31 0.55
N ASP A 252 1.24 15.25 1.49
CA ASP A 252 2.49 15.89 1.91
C ASP A 252 3.41 14.88 2.63
N GLN A 253 2.86 13.89 3.35
CA GLN A 253 3.65 12.83 3.98
C GLN A 253 4.35 11.94 2.95
N GLY A 254 3.63 11.53 1.90
CA GLY A 254 4.20 10.75 0.80
C GLY A 254 5.31 11.49 0.08
N GLU A 255 5.08 12.77 -0.24
CA GLU A 255 6.08 13.61 -0.93
C GLU A 255 7.31 13.87 -0.06
N LEU A 256 7.12 14.16 1.24
CA LEU A 256 8.20 14.35 2.19
C LEU A 256 9.03 13.08 2.36
N TYR A 257 8.40 11.90 2.38
CA TYR A 257 9.14 10.64 2.45
C TYR A 257 10.06 10.46 1.24
N GLY A 258 9.57 10.74 0.03
CA GLY A 258 10.38 10.72 -1.19
C GLY A 258 11.58 11.66 -1.13
N GLN A 259 11.37 12.88 -0.62
CA GLN A 259 12.46 13.84 -0.40
C GLN A 259 13.49 13.31 0.61
N ARG A 260 13.05 12.72 1.72
CA ARG A 260 13.95 12.15 2.75
C ARG A 260 14.74 10.96 2.22
N LEU A 261 14.13 10.11 1.38
CA LEU A 261 14.85 9.02 0.70
C LEU A 261 15.96 9.56 -0.19
N GLN A 262 15.66 10.56 -1.02
CA GLN A 262 16.66 11.20 -1.89
C GLN A 262 17.80 11.84 -1.08
N GLN A 263 17.47 12.53 0.03
CA GLN A 263 18.47 13.10 0.96
C GLN A 263 19.37 12.03 1.60
N ALA A 264 18.82 10.84 1.86
CA ALA A 264 19.56 9.69 2.39
C ALA A 264 20.33 8.90 1.30
N GLY A 265 20.34 9.38 0.05
CA GLY A 265 21.02 8.73 -1.07
C GLY A 265 20.27 7.50 -1.64
N VAL A 266 18.99 7.32 -1.29
CA VAL A 266 18.13 6.27 -1.84
C VAL A 266 17.44 6.80 -3.09
N ALA A 267 17.51 6.04 -4.19
CA ALA A 267 16.79 6.39 -5.42
C ALA A 267 15.28 6.39 -5.15
N ALA A 268 14.64 7.53 -5.32
CA ALA A 268 13.20 7.66 -5.16
C ALA A 268 12.60 8.59 -6.22
N THR A 269 11.45 8.18 -6.76
CA THR A 269 10.63 8.97 -7.69
C THR A 269 9.28 9.24 -7.05
N VAL A 270 8.78 10.47 -7.16
CA VAL A 270 7.47 10.87 -6.64
C VAL A 270 6.61 11.39 -7.79
N HIS A 271 5.42 10.81 -7.96
CA HIS A 271 4.43 11.22 -8.94
C HIS A 271 3.17 11.73 -8.22
N ARG A 272 2.92 13.03 -8.29
CA ARG A 272 1.62 13.59 -7.88
C ARG A 272 0.63 13.47 -9.04
N TRP A 273 -0.49 12.80 -8.83
CA TRP A 273 -1.57 12.67 -9.80
C TRP A 273 -2.53 13.87 -9.70
N PRO A 274 -2.60 14.75 -10.72
CA PRO A 274 -3.45 15.94 -10.68
C PRO A 274 -4.94 15.57 -10.69
N GLY A 275 -5.76 16.34 -9.99
CA GLY A 275 -7.22 16.17 -10.00
C GLY A 275 -7.76 14.98 -9.20
N GLN A 276 -6.89 14.07 -8.74
CA GLN A 276 -7.27 12.83 -8.06
C GLN A 276 -7.37 12.97 -6.54
N ILE A 277 -8.07 12.01 -5.92
CA ILE A 277 -8.32 11.89 -4.47
C ILE A 277 -7.66 10.62 -3.89
N HIS A 278 -7.65 10.51 -2.56
CA HIS A 278 -7.15 9.31 -1.89
C HIS A 278 -7.91 8.04 -2.35
N GLY A 279 -7.18 6.93 -2.54
CA GLY A 279 -7.76 5.65 -2.94
C GLY A 279 -8.13 5.54 -4.43
N PHE A 280 -7.87 6.57 -5.26
CA PHE A 280 -8.30 6.58 -6.66
C PHE A 280 -7.81 5.39 -7.48
N MET A 281 -6.62 4.83 -7.20
CA MET A 281 -6.09 3.69 -7.97
C MET A 281 -6.88 2.40 -7.73
N SER A 282 -7.52 2.24 -6.56
CA SER A 282 -8.42 1.11 -6.31
C SER A 282 -9.76 1.25 -7.05
N MET A 283 -10.04 2.43 -7.62
CA MET A 283 -11.21 2.74 -8.44
C MET A 283 -10.96 2.47 -9.94
N LEU A 284 -10.08 1.51 -10.24
CA LEU A 284 -9.84 1.02 -11.60
C LEU A 284 -11.15 0.53 -12.25
N GLY A 285 -11.37 0.91 -13.51
CA GLY A 285 -12.63 0.72 -14.23
C GLY A 285 -13.66 1.84 -14.03
N LEU A 286 -13.45 2.74 -13.06
CA LEU A 286 -14.28 3.94 -12.86
C LEU A 286 -13.57 5.23 -13.26
N LEU A 287 -12.29 5.36 -12.91
CA LEU A 287 -11.49 6.56 -13.15
C LEU A 287 -10.39 6.29 -14.18
N ASP A 288 -10.34 7.07 -15.24
CA ASP A 288 -9.27 7.00 -16.27
C ASP A 288 -7.91 7.32 -15.64
N GLY A 289 -7.90 8.20 -14.63
CA GLY A 289 -6.71 8.50 -13.83
C GLY A 289 -6.15 7.28 -13.12
N ALA A 290 -6.99 6.33 -12.69
CA ALA A 290 -6.56 5.09 -12.03
C ALA A 290 -5.80 4.18 -12.99
N GLU A 291 -6.29 4.03 -14.22
CA GLU A 291 -5.65 3.23 -15.28
C GLU A 291 -4.24 3.74 -15.58
N ALA A 292 -4.10 5.05 -15.83
CA ALA A 292 -2.80 5.66 -16.14
C ALA A 292 -1.82 5.59 -14.96
N ALA A 293 -2.30 5.74 -13.73
CA ALA A 293 -1.46 5.60 -12.54
C ALA A 293 -0.98 4.17 -12.32
N ILE A 294 -1.83 3.17 -12.60
CA ILE A 294 -1.47 1.75 -12.49
C ILE A 294 -0.45 1.37 -13.56
N ASP A 295 -0.57 1.90 -14.78
CA ASP A 295 0.43 1.70 -15.83
C ASP A 295 1.80 2.27 -15.42
N THR A 296 1.80 3.43 -14.76
CA THR A 296 3.02 4.07 -14.23
C THR A 296 3.61 3.25 -13.09
N ALA A 297 2.79 2.77 -12.17
CA ALA A 297 3.21 1.88 -11.07
C ALA A 297 3.81 0.57 -11.60
N ALA A 298 3.17 -0.03 -12.59
CA ALA A 298 3.62 -1.25 -13.25
C ALA A 298 4.95 -1.03 -14.01
N ALA A 299 5.11 0.11 -14.69
CA ALA A 299 6.35 0.47 -15.34
C ALA A 299 7.51 0.61 -14.35
N ALA A 300 7.28 1.28 -13.22
CA ALA A 300 8.29 1.42 -12.17
C ALA A 300 8.76 0.06 -11.63
N LEU A 301 7.84 -0.89 -11.43
CA LEU A 301 8.20 -2.26 -11.04
C LEU A 301 9.05 -2.95 -12.12
N ARG A 302 8.65 -2.88 -13.40
CA ARG A 302 9.42 -3.47 -14.50
C ARG A 302 10.86 -2.92 -14.55
N ASP A 303 11.01 -1.61 -14.44
CA ASP A 303 12.31 -0.94 -14.47
C ASP A 303 13.17 -1.34 -13.28
N ALA A 304 12.57 -1.45 -12.09
CA ALA A 304 13.25 -1.89 -10.89
C ALA A 304 13.71 -3.36 -10.99
N PHE A 305 12.90 -4.24 -11.59
CA PHE A 305 13.26 -5.64 -11.79
C PHE A 305 14.25 -5.89 -12.94
N ALA A 306 14.35 -4.96 -13.89
CA ALA A 306 15.36 -5.00 -14.96
C ALA A 306 16.74 -4.56 -14.47
N SER A 307 16.80 -3.74 -13.41
CA SER A 307 18.05 -3.28 -12.82
C SER A 307 18.66 -4.37 -11.92
N PRO A 308 19.93 -4.77 -12.13
CA PRO A 308 20.56 -5.74 -11.24
C PRO A 308 20.62 -5.18 -9.81
N VAL A 309 20.11 -5.94 -8.84
CA VAL A 309 20.23 -5.61 -7.42
C VAL A 309 21.72 -5.53 -7.10
N ARG A 310 22.20 -4.34 -6.73
CA ARG A 310 23.55 -4.21 -6.17
C ARG A 310 23.53 -4.94 -4.83
N ALA A 311 24.07 -6.16 -4.81
CA ALA A 311 24.32 -6.86 -3.57
C ALA A 311 25.17 -5.94 -2.69
N GLN A 312 24.59 -5.44 -1.59
CA GLN A 312 25.38 -4.88 -0.52
C GLN A 312 26.11 -6.07 0.11
N VAL A 313 27.33 -6.31 -0.37
CA VAL A 313 28.26 -7.23 0.26
C VAL A 313 28.58 -6.62 1.63
N CYS A 314 28.02 -7.20 2.69
CA CYS A 314 28.58 -7.03 4.02
C CYS A 314 29.97 -7.68 3.98
N ALA A 315 31.01 -6.84 4.01
CA ALA A 315 32.37 -7.25 4.37
C ALA A 315 32.50 -7.27 5.89
#